data_AF-A0A935MLN7-F1
#
_entry.id   AF-A0A935MLN7-F1
#
_cell.length_a   1.000
_cell.length_b   1.000
_cell.length_c   1.000
_cell.angle_alpha   90.00
_cell.angle_beta   90.00
_cell.angle_gamma   90.00
#
_symmetry.space_group_name_H-M   'P 1'
#
loop_
_entity.id
_entity.type
_entity.pdbx_description
1 polymer ?
#
loop_
_entity_poly.entity_id
_entity_poly.type
_entity_poly.pdbx_seq_one_letter_code
_entity_poly.pdbx_strand_id
1 'polypeptide(L)'
;MANLPAKESAQPLADDLIDKSVIKLHLNAAEKAMRASRFTTPAKDNAFKHYQMVLAIDAHNDIAQAGLRRIVDRYIQFIAKARLEGRMADVQLYLDRAESVLPDDVRLEKIRLELETAAH
;
A
#
# COMPACT_ATOMS: atom_id res chain seq x y z
N MET A 1 -45.81 -26.73 -19.61
CA MET A 1 -46.09 -25.95 -18.38
C MET A 1 -44.75 -25.61 -17.74
N ALA A 2 -44.61 -24.36 -17.29
CA ALA A 2 -43.48 -23.77 -16.56
C ALA A 2 -42.11 -23.70 -17.26
N ASN A 3 -41.94 -22.61 -18.03
CA ASN A 3 -40.63 -22.00 -18.23
C ASN A 3 -40.42 -20.96 -17.12
N LEU A 4 -39.31 -21.01 -16.39
CA LEU A 4 -38.74 -19.86 -15.65
C LEU A 4 -37.29 -20.15 -15.25
N PRO A 5 -36.30 -19.64 -16.00
CA PRO A 5 -35.02 -19.27 -15.43
C PRO A 5 -34.82 -17.76 -15.65
N ALA A 6 -35.05 -16.96 -14.61
CA ALA A 6 -34.73 -15.54 -14.63
C ALA A 6 -34.45 -15.02 -13.21
N LYS A 7 -33.33 -15.43 -12.62
CA LYS A 7 -32.71 -14.70 -11.50
C LYS A 7 -31.30 -14.19 -11.78
N GLU A 8 -30.67 -14.58 -12.89
CA GLU A 8 -29.25 -14.30 -13.17
C GLU A 8 -28.94 -12.90 -13.77
N SER A 9 -29.92 -12.13 -14.25
CA SER A 9 -29.64 -10.99 -15.15
C SER A 9 -29.52 -9.61 -14.50
N ALA A 10 -29.69 -9.48 -13.18
CA ALA A 10 -29.60 -8.19 -12.47
C ALA A 10 -28.41 -8.08 -11.50
N GLN A 11 -27.72 -9.19 -11.22
CA GLN A 11 -26.65 -9.27 -10.22
C GLN A 11 -25.33 -8.57 -10.62
N PRO A 12 -24.83 -8.66 -11.88
CA PRO A 12 -23.52 -8.11 -12.23
C PRO A 12 -23.42 -6.58 -12.09
N LEU A 13 -24.52 -5.86 -12.33
CA LEU A 13 -24.57 -4.40 -12.19
C LEU A 13 -24.59 -3.95 -10.72
N ALA A 14 -25.23 -4.73 -9.84
CA ALA A 14 -25.25 -4.43 -8.42
C ALA A 14 -23.87 -4.66 -7.79
N ASP A 15 -23.21 -5.76 -8.15
CA ASP A 15 -21.88 -6.11 -7.65
C ASP A 15 -20.82 -5.09 -8.08
N ASP A 16 -20.81 -4.64 -9.35
CA ASP A 16 -19.91 -3.59 -9.84
C ASP A 16 -20.08 -2.25 -9.11
N LEU A 17 -21.32 -1.86 -8.79
CA LEU A 17 -21.60 -0.64 -8.02
C LEU A 17 -21.15 -0.77 -6.56
N ILE A 18 -21.24 -1.97 -5.97
CA ILE A 18 -20.73 -2.26 -4.62
C ILE A 18 -19.20 -2.16 -4.64
N ASP A 19 -18.53 -2.81 -5.60
CA ASP A 19 -17.07 -2.80 -5.73
C ASP A 19 -16.52 -1.38 -5.86
N LYS A 20 -17.13 -0.56 -6.74
CA LYS A 20 -16.77 0.86 -6.88
C LYS A 20 -16.92 1.65 -5.59
N SER A 21 -17.97 1.37 -4.82
CA SER A 21 -18.22 2.04 -3.53
C SER A 21 -17.21 1.63 -2.47
N VAL A 22 -16.86 0.34 -2.41
CA VAL A 22 -15.84 -0.21 -1.50
C VAL A 22 -14.46 0.34 -1.87
N ILE A 23 -14.09 0.37 -3.15
CA ILE A 23 -12.84 0.99 -3.63
C ILE A 23 -12.77 2.44 -3.15
N LYS A 24 -13.82 3.23 -3.38
CA LYS A 24 -13.86 4.63 -2.95
C LYS A 24 -13.73 4.80 -1.44
N LEU A 25 -14.36 3.92 -0.65
CA LEU A 25 -14.25 3.92 0.80
C LEU A 25 -12.81 3.68 1.25
N HIS A 26 -12.16 2.64 0.72
CA HIS A 26 -10.79 2.30 1.10
C HIS A 26 -9.78 3.36 0.63
N LEU A 27 -9.92 3.92 -0.58
CA LEU A 27 -9.06 5.02 -1.04
C LEU A 27 -9.14 6.24 -0.11
N ASN A 28 -10.34 6.62 0.32
CA ASN A 28 -10.53 7.73 1.27
C ASN A 28 -9.90 7.44 2.63
N ALA A 29 -10.05 6.21 3.14
CA ALA A 29 -9.45 5.79 4.40
C ALA A 29 -7.92 5.74 4.31
N ALA A 30 -7.37 5.26 3.19
CA ALA A 30 -5.94 5.26 2.91
C ALA A 30 -5.37 6.68 2.95
N GLU A 31 -5.99 7.63 2.26
CA GLU A 31 -5.57 9.03 2.26
C GLU A 31 -5.66 9.67 3.66
N LYS A 32 -6.67 9.33 4.46
CA LYS A 32 -6.76 9.77 5.86
C LYS A 32 -5.60 9.20 6.69
N ALA A 33 -5.28 7.92 6.52
CA ALA A 33 -4.16 7.28 7.18
C ALA A 33 -2.81 7.88 6.76
N MET A 34 -2.63 8.19 5.47
CA MET A 34 -1.44 8.89 4.95
C MET A 34 -1.24 10.25 5.61
N ARG A 35 -2.30 11.06 5.73
CA ARG A 35 -2.23 12.37 6.41
C ARG A 35 -1.92 12.25 7.91
N ALA A 36 -2.32 11.15 8.53
CA ALA A 36 -2.03 10.85 9.92
C ALA A 36 -0.68 10.13 10.13
N SER A 37 0.16 10.00 9.09
CA SER A 37 1.42 9.23 9.11
C SER A 37 1.27 7.75 9.52
N ARG A 38 0.06 7.20 9.40
CA ARG A 38 -0.24 5.78 9.65
C ARG A 38 0.02 4.97 8.39
N PHE A 39 1.30 4.86 7.99
CA PHE A 39 1.67 4.25 6.70
C PHE A 39 1.51 2.72 6.70
N THR A 40 2.24 2.02 7.56
CA THR A 40 2.16 0.56 7.77
C THR A 40 1.77 0.17 9.19
N THR A 41 1.71 1.16 10.09
CA THR A 41 1.33 1.00 11.49
C THR A 41 0.22 1.99 11.86
N PRO A 42 -0.72 1.64 12.75
CA PRO A 42 -0.90 0.35 13.42
C PRO A 42 -1.34 -0.77 12.47
N ALA A 43 -1.19 -2.03 12.86
CA ALA A 43 -1.43 -3.21 12.00
C ALA A 43 -2.87 -3.30 11.44
N LYS A 44 -3.87 -2.76 12.16
CA LYS A 44 -5.29 -2.87 11.80
C LYS A 44 -5.80 -1.73 10.90
N ASP A 45 -5.26 -0.53 11.04
CA ASP A 45 -5.73 0.66 10.31
C ASP A 45 -4.51 1.47 9.90
N ASN A 46 -4.11 1.31 8.65
CA ASN A 46 -3.01 2.03 8.03
C ASN A 46 -3.22 2.15 6.52
N ALA A 47 -2.52 3.08 5.89
CA ALA A 47 -2.65 3.38 4.47
C ALA A 47 -2.36 2.15 3.60
N PHE A 48 -1.31 1.39 3.92
CA PHE A 48 -0.94 0.19 3.19
C PHE A 48 -2.08 -0.83 3.14
N LYS A 49 -2.70 -1.13 4.28
CA LYS A 49 -3.84 -2.06 4.36
C LYS A 49 -5.00 -1.61 3.50
N HIS A 50 -5.35 -0.32 3.53
CA HIS A 50 -6.44 0.18 2.69
C HIS A 50 -6.12 0.10 1.21
N TYR A 51 -4.89 0.39 0.78
CA TYR A 51 -4.48 0.21 -0.62
C TYR A 51 -4.46 -1.26 -1.04
N GLN A 52 -4.04 -2.18 -0.16
CA GLN A 52 -4.11 -3.63 -0.43
C GLN A 52 -5.57 -4.09 -0.64
N MET A 53 -6.53 -3.57 0.13
CA MET A 53 -7.94 -3.90 -0.08
C MET A 53 -8.47 -3.41 -1.42
N VAL A 54 -8.06 -2.21 -1.86
CA VAL A 54 -8.42 -1.71 -3.20
C VAL A 54 -7.84 -2.62 -4.28
N LEU A 55 -6.55 -2.98 -4.18
CA LEU A 55 -5.87 -3.82 -5.17
C LEU A 55 -6.38 -5.27 -5.19
N ALA A 56 -7.00 -5.75 -4.11
CA ALA A 56 -7.67 -7.05 -4.10
C ALA A 56 -8.96 -7.06 -4.93
N ILE A 57 -9.59 -5.89 -5.11
CA ILE A 57 -10.81 -5.72 -5.93
C ILE A 57 -10.41 -5.31 -7.36
N ASP A 58 -9.51 -4.36 -7.49
CA ASP A 58 -9.00 -3.82 -8.75
C ASP A 58 -7.45 -3.78 -8.71
N ALA A 59 -6.83 -4.85 -9.20
CA ALA A 59 -5.37 -5.00 -9.21
C ALA A 59 -4.65 -3.91 -10.04
N HIS A 60 -5.36 -3.27 -10.97
CA HIS A 60 -4.82 -2.23 -11.85
C HIS A 60 -5.22 -0.82 -11.39
N ASN A 61 -5.68 -0.66 -10.15
CA ASN A 61 -6.08 0.63 -9.62
C ASN A 61 -4.87 1.58 -9.48
N ASP A 62 -4.74 2.51 -10.42
CA ASP A 62 -3.62 3.45 -10.48
C ASP A 62 -3.46 4.28 -9.18
N ILE A 63 -4.59 4.65 -8.55
CA ILE A 63 -4.58 5.45 -7.32
C ILE A 63 -3.97 4.64 -6.18
N ALA A 64 -4.37 3.37 -6.01
CA ALA A 64 -3.83 2.51 -4.98
C ALA A 64 -2.35 2.18 -5.21
N GLN A 65 -1.96 1.86 -6.44
CA GLN A 65 -0.56 1.63 -6.79
C GLN A 65 0.32 2.87 -6.55
N ALA A 66 -0.18 4.06 -6.91
CA ALA A 66 0.49 5.32 -6.60
C ALA A 66 0.57 5.58 -5.09
N GLY A 67 -0.46 5.17 -4.35
CA GLY A 67 -0.49 5.19 -2.89
C GLY A 67 0.65 4.37 -2.25
N LEU A 68 0.87 3.15 -2.73
CA LEU A 68 1.98 2.30 -2.28
C LEU A 68 3.34 2.94 -2.55
N ARG A 69 3.54 3.48 -3.76
CA ARG A 69 4.78 4.21 -4.10
C ARG A 69 5.01 5.41 -3.19
N ARG A 70 3.95 6.18 -2.88
CA ARG A 70 4.04 7.32 -1.94
C ARG A 70 4.43 6.88 -0.53
N ILE A 71 3.98 5.71 -0.06
CA ILE A 71 4.41 5.16 1.24
C ILE A 71 5.92 4.88 1.21
N VAL A 72 6.41 4.21 0.16
CA VAL A 72 7.84 3.91 -0.01
C VAL A 72 8.67 5.20 -0.08
N ASP A 73 8.22 6.21 -0.83
CA ASP A 73 8.89 7.51 -0.91
C ASP A 73 9.04 8.17 0.47
N ARG A 74 8.03 8.04 1.34
CA ARG A 74 8.11 8.54 2.73
C ARG A 74 9.15 7.80 3.54
N TYR A 75 9.22 6.48 3.43
CA TYR A 75 10.26 5.72 4.13
C TYR A 75 11.66 6.02 3.61
N ILE A 76 11.85 6.20 2.29
CA ILE A 76 13.13 6.62 1.72
C ILE A 76 13.57 7.98 2.30
N GLN A 77 12.65 8.94 2.46
CA GLN A 77 12.94 10.22 3.11
C GLN A 77 13.38 10.03 4.57
N PHE A 78 12.73 9.12 5.32
CA PHE A 78 13.10 8.82 6.70
C PHE A 78 14.44 8.09 6.81
N ILE A 79 14.75 7.17 5.90
CA ILE A 79 16.04 6.50 5.79
C ILE A 79 17.14 7.53 5.57
N ALA A 80 16.97 8.42 4.59
CA ALA A 80 17.97 9.44 4.28
C ALA A 80 18.24 10.33 5.50
N LYS A 81 17.18 10.75 6.21
CA LYS A 81 17.30 11.55 7.44
C LYS A 81 18.00 10.76 8.56
N ALA A 82 17.58 9.54 8.84
CA ALA A 82 18.16 8.71 9.89
C ALA A 82 19.65 8.40 9.62
N ARG A 83 20.03 8.22 8.35
CA ARG A 83 21.41 8.03 7.92
C ARG A 83 22.28 9.25 8.20
N LEU A 84 21.80 10.45 7.86
CA LEU A 84 22.49 11.71 8.17
C LEU A 84 22.69 11.92 9.69
N GLU A 85 21.73 11.45 10.48
CA GLU A 85 21.73 11.58 11.93
C GLU A 85 22.41 10.38 12.64
N GLY A 86 23.02 9.45 11.90
CA GLY A 86 23.75 8.30 12.44
C GLY A 86 22.88 7.22 13.11
N ARG A 87 21.55 7.27 12.96
CA ARG A 87 20.61 6.31 13.59
C ARG A 87 20.43 5.06 12.73
N MET A 88 21.42 4.18 12.70
CA MET A 88 21.41 2.98 11.85
C MET A 88 20.26 2.00 12.18
N ALA A 89 19.84 1.90 13.45
CA ALA A 89 18.68 1.08 13.82
C ALA A 89 17.38 1.58 13.16
N ASP A 90 17.20 2.90 13.10
CA ASP A 90 16.05 3.51 12.41
C ASP A 90 16.13 3.30 10.90
N VAL A 91 17.33 3.40 10.32
CA VAL A 91 17.55 3.14 8.89
C VAL A 91 17.08 1.73 8.52
N GLN A 92 17.52 0.71 9.26
CA GLN A 92 17.11 -0.67 9.00
C GLN A 92 15.59 -0.82 9.17
N LEU A 93 15.03 -0.29 10.25
CA LEU A 93 13.60 -0.37 10.53
C LEU A 93 12.73 0.28 9.44
N TYR A 94 13.16 1.43 8.91
CA TYR A 94 12.44 2.10 7.83
C TYR A 94 12.59 1.37 6.50
N LEU A 95 13.75 0.77 6.23
CA LEU A 95 13.97 -0.07 5.05
C LEU A 95 13.05 -1.30 5.08
N ASP A 96 13.04 -2.06 6.17
CA ASP A 96 12.20 -3.25 6.33
C ASP A 96 10.71 -2.91 6.12
N ARG A 97 10.27 -1.74 6.60
CA ARG A 97 8.90 -1.26 6.40
C ARG A 97 8.62 -0.87 4.96
N ALA A 98 9.57 -0.25 4.26
CA ALA A 98 9.40 0.09 2.86
C ALA A 98 9.31 -1.18 2.00
N GLU A 99 10.17 -2.16 2.23
CA GLU A 99 10.19 -3.44 1.52
C GLU A 99 8.93 -4.28 1.78
N SER A 100 8.34 -4.17 2.97
CA SER A 100 7.04 -4.81 3.24
C SER A 100 5.89 -4.27 2.37
N VAL A 101 6.06 -3.07 1.80
CA VAL A 101 5.07 -2.39 0.96
C VAL A 101 5.33 -2.67 -0.52
N LEU A 102 6.56 -2.50 -0.99
CA LEU A 102 7.00 -2.85 -2.34
C LEU A 102 8.36 -3.56 -2.27
N PRO A 103 8.39 -4.90 -2.20
CA PRO A 103 9.64 -5.65 -2.06
C PRO A 103 10.54 -5.53 -3.29
N ASP A 104 9.97 -5.37 -4.48
CA ASP A 104 10.72 -5.34 -5.74
C ASP A 104 11.11 -3.91 -6.20
N ASP A 105 11.07 -2.91 -5.30
CA ASP A 105 11.46 -1.55 -5.64
C ASP A 105 13.00 -1.44 -5.71
N VAL A 106 13.52 -1.24 -6.93
CA VAL A 106 14.96 -1.13 -7.23
C VAL A 106 15.68 -0.09 -6.34
N ARG A 107 14.98 0.94 -5.88
CA ARG A 107 15.56 1.97 -5.00
C ARG A 107 15.85 1.41 -3.61
N LEU A 108 15.02 0.49 -3.11
CA LEU A 108 15.21 -0.17 -1.82
C LEU A 108 16.35 -1.18 -1.88
N GLU A 109 16.42 -1.96 -2.96
CA GLU A 109 17.55 -2.88 -3.22
C GLU A 109 18.89 -2.14 -3.20
N LYS A 110 18.96 -0.96 -3.84
CA LYS A 110 20.17 -0.13 -3.79
C LYS A 110 20.53 0.30 -2.37
N ILE A 111 19.55 0.74 -1.58
CA ILE A 111 19.76 1.16 -0.18
C ILE A 111 20.25 -0.02 0.66
N ARG A 112 19.64 -1.20 0.51
CA ARG A 112 20.06 -2.44 1.18
C ARG A 112 21.53 -2.76 0.91
N LEU A 113 21.92 -2.75 -0.37
CA LEU A 113 23.31 -3.03 -0.76
C LEU A 113 24.29 -2.00 -0.18
N GLU A 114 23.94 -0.71 -0.19
CA GLU A 114 24.77 0.34 0.43
C GLU A 114 25.00 0.07 1.93
N LEU A 115 23.99 -0.42 2.66
CA LEU A 115 24.11 -0.73 4.09
C LEU A 115 24.98 -1.94 4.36
N GLU A 116 24.87 -2.99 3.54
CA GLU A 116 25.70 -4.20 3.66
C GLU A 116 27.18 -3.90 3.44
N THR A 117 27.50 -3.05 2.47
CA THR A 117 28.89 -2.65 2.19
C THR A 117 29.48 -1.75 3.26
N ALA A 118 28.67 -0.92 3.93
CA ALA A 118 29.13 -0.04 5.01
C ALA A 118 29.31 -0.76 6.36
N ALA A 119 28.82 -2.00 6.48
CA ALA A 119 28.94 -2.83 7.68
C ALA A 119 30.23 -3.68 7.73
N HIS A 120 31.07 -3.61 6.69
CA HIS A 120 32.38 -4.27 6.58
C HIS A 120 33.53 -3.29 6.81
#